data_AF-A0AAW2RRY6-F1
#
_entry.id   AF-A0AAW2RRY6-F1
#
_cell.length_a   1.000
_cell.length_b   1.000
_cell.length_c   1.000
_cell.angle_alpha   90.00
_cell.angle_beta   90.00
_cell.angle_gamma   90.00
#
_symmetry.space_group_name_H-M   'P 1'
#
loop_
_entity.id
_entity.type
_entity.pdbx_description
1 polymer ?
#
loop_
_entity_poly.entity_id
_entity_poly.type
_entity_poly.pdbx_seq_one_letter_code
_entity_poly.pdbx_strand_id
1 'polypeptide(L)'
;MISFSSTQPTPAAQPPTASASSAAGTSRLSHHHVNKLSSLSLPQLHQYSGRYRHGLRVRAIDAAQPYDCEAHLMNRFTQSAKLKIAIIGFGNFGQFLAKAFIRQGHTVYAHSRSNYLSVAQSMGAAFFSDLHDLCEQHPDVILICTSIISTESVLKSLPLQRLRRNTLFVDVLSVKEFPKNIFLQVLPPYFDILCTHPMFGPESGKYSWQNLPFVFEKVRIGNEDSRLSRVENFLDIFKKEGCRMVEMTCAEHDKYAAGTQFITHTMGRILEKLLLDSTPINTKGYETLLDLVDNTASDSFDLYYGLFMYNKNAMEQLERLDLAFEALKRVIWTSARDFKEAVVWEGGGGGPEGAAPGEVAQEWGSILAAWHAPGECRRRKQLGWFRLY
;
A
#
# COMPACT_ATOMS: atom_id res chain seq x y z
N MET A 1 -5.39 -23.32 54.13
CA MET A 1 -6.47 -23.13 55.11
C MET A 1 -7.37 -22.01 54.61
N ILE A 2 -8.65 -22.34 54.33
CA ILE A 2 -9.88 -21.54 54.56
C ILE A 2 -9.96 -20.18 53.81
N SER A 3 -10.98 -19.83 53.00
CA SER A 3 -12.31 -20.41 52.77
C SER A 3 -12.82 -20.09 51.35
N PHE A 4 -13.65 -21.00 50.84
CA PHE A 4 -14.62 -20.77 49.78
C PHE A 4 -15.78 -19.92 50.29
N SER A 5 -16.44 -19.17 49.40
CA SER A 5 -17.85 -18.80 49.54
C SER A 5 -18.48 -18.71 48.16
N SER A 6 -19.32 -19.72 47.90
CA SER A 6 -20.24 -19.88 46.80
C SER A 6 -21.49 -19.03 47.04
N THR A 7 -21.97 -18.34 46.01
CA THR A 7 -23.39 -17.94 45.93
C THR A 7 -23.87 -18.18 44.51
N GLN A 8 -24.68 -19.23 44.35
CA GLN A 8 -25.51 -19.53 43.17
C GLN A 8 -26.99 -19.15 43.46
N PRO A 9 -27.89 -19.22 42.46
CA PRO A 9 -28.87 -18.18 42.15
C PRO A 9 -30.26 -18.44 42.73
N THR A 10 -31.13 -17.42 42.71
CA THR A 10 -32.56 -17.53 43.01
C THR A 10 -33.40 -16.73 41.99
N PRO A 11 -34.70 -17.05 41.80
CA PRO A 11 -35.31 -17.18 40.48
C PRO A 11 -36.50 -16.23 40.18
N ALA A 12 -36.88 -16.20 38.90
CA ALA A 12 -38.21 -15.97 38.28
C ALA A 12 -39.14 -14.83 38.77
N ALA A 13 -39.51 -13.92 37.85
CA ALA A 13 -40.87 -13.33 37.78
C ALA A 13 -41.17 -12.66 36.41
N GLN A 14 -42.06 -13.29 35.63
CA GLN A 14 -43.11 -12.68 34.78
C GLN A 14 -44.45 -13.31 35.25
N PRO A 15 -45.67 -12.84 34.89
CA PRO A 15 -46.15 -11.63 34.17
C PRO A 15 -47.23 -10.86 34.99
N PRO A 16 -48.05 -9.96 34.39
CA PRO A 16 -49.37 -10.44 33.97
C PRO A 16 -49.90 -9.87 32.63
N THR A 17 -50.76 -10.68 32.03
CA THR A 17 -51.62 -10.47 30.85
C THR A 17 -53.03 -9.97 31.24
N ALA A 18 -53.78 -9.55 30.20
CA ALA A 18 -55.26 -9.39 30.06
C ALA A 18 -55.76 -7.92 30.11
N SER A 19 -56.66 -7.43 29.23
CA SER A 19 -57.48 -8.06 28.17
C SER A 19 -58.31 -7.02 27.38
N ALA A 20 -58.65 -7.37 26.13
CA ALA A 20 -59.89 -7.12 25.36
C ALA A 20 -60.28 -5.64 25.04
N SER A 21 -60.89 -5.28 23.90
CA SER A 21 -61.88 -5.96 23.04
C SER A 21 -61.93 -5.31 21.64
N SER A 22 -61.91 -6.10 20.55
CA SER A 22 -63.06 -6.43 19.67
C SER A 22 -63.35 -5.47 18.49
N ALA A 23 -63.22 -5.99 17.26
CA ALA A 23 -64.30 -5.98 16.26
C ALA A 23 -63.90 -6.85 15.05
N ALA A 24 -64.73 -7.84 14.77
CA ALA A 24 -64.65 -8.79 13.66
C ALA A 24 -65.41 -8.27 12.42
N GLY A 25 -65.15 -8.86 11.25
CA GLY A 25 -65.95 -8.62 10.05
C GLY A 25 -65.41 -9.30 8.80
N THR A 26 -65.56 -10.61 8.73
CA THR A 26 -65.38 -11.47 7.53
C THR A 26 -66.55 -11.38 6.56
N SER A 27 -66.32 -11.48 5.25
CA SER A 27 -67.11 -12.36 4.36
C SER A 27 -66.52 -12.53 2.96
N ARG A 28 -66.45 -13.79 2.52
CA ARG A 28 -66.15 -14.31 1.17
C ARG A 28 -67.41 -14.30 0.27
N LEU A 29 -67.20 -14.74 -0.99
CA LEU A 29 -68.14 -15.30 -2.01
C LEU A 29 -68.58 -14.25 -3.07
N SER A 30 -68.73 -14.52 -4.37
CA SER A 30 -68.63 -15.72 -5.22
C SER A 30 -68.86 -15.33 -6.71
N HIS A 31 -68.20 -16.05 -7.63
CA HIS A 31 -68.64 -16.56 -8.96
C HIS A 31 -69.46 -15.76 -10.01
N HIS A 32 -69.07 -16.04 -11.28
CA HIS A 32 -69.77 -15.91 -12.58
C HIS A 32 -69.94 -14.47 -13.15
N HIS A 33 -69.84 -14.17 -14.45
CA HIS A 33 -70.26 -14.89 -15.64
C HIS A 33 -69.56 -14.36 -16.92
N VAL A 34 -69.51 -15.24 -17.94
CA VAL A 34 -69.03 -15.03 -19.33
C VAL A 34 -70.10 -14.31 -20.20
N ASN A 35 -69.67 -13.49 -21.18
CA ASN A 35 -70.26 -13.26 -22.53
C ASN A 35 -69.31 -12.30 -23.32
N LYS A 36 -68.60 -12.65 -24.40
CA LYS A 36 -68.90 -13.04 -25.81
C LYS A 36 -69.53 -11.95 -26.72
N LEU A 37 -68.77 -11.62 -27.79
CA LEU A 37 -69.16 -11.17 -29.16
C LEU A 37 -69.71 -9.73 -29.30
N SER A 38 -69.55 -8.94 -30.39
CA SER A 38 -68.71 -8.92 -31.61
C SER A 38 -69.11 -7.67 -32.43
N SER A 39 -68.20 -7.22 -33.33
CA SER A 39 -68.43 -6.57 -34.65
C SER A 39 -69.10 -5.19 -34.76
N LEU A 40 -68.47 -4.29 -35.54
CA LEU A 40 -69.03 -3.28 -36.49
C LEU A 40 -67.81 -2.66 -37.24
N SER A 41 -67.43 -3.13 -38.44
CA SER A 41 -67.82 -2.71 -39.81
C SER A 41 -67.28 -1.34 -40.29
N LEU A 42 -66.41 -1.39 -41.31
CA LEU A 42 -65.88 -0.29 -42.15
C LEU A 42 -66.90 0.19 -43.21
N PRO A 43 -66.74 1.42 -43.76
CA PRO A 43 -67.22 1.78 -45.09
C PRO A 43 -66.09 1.79 -46.15
N GLN A 44 -66.42 1.35 -47.36
CA GLN A 44 -65.62 1.47 -48.59
C GLN A 44 -65.88 2.81 -49.29
N LEU A 45 -64.87 3.37 -49.96
CA LEU A 45 -65.07 4.23 -51.13
C LEU A 45 -63.86 4.22 -52.09
N HIS A 46 -64.19 3.82 -53.32
CA HIS A 46 -63.63 4.03 -54.67
C HIS A 46 -62.13 4.01 -55.03
N GLN A 47 -61.90 3.25 -56.10
CA GLN A 47 -60.70 3.11 -56.94
C GLN A 47 -60.40 4.38 -57.76
N TYR A 48 -59.11 4.69 -57.91
CA TYR A 48 -58.54 5.27 -59.13
C TYR A 48 -57.15 4.66 -59.39
N SER A 49 -56.88 4.45 -60.67
CA SER A 49 -55.73 3.78 -61.29
C SER A 49 -54.45 4.63 -61.35
N GLY A 50 -53.27 4.01 -61.20
CA GLY A 50 -51.98 4.62 -61.56
C GLY A 50 -50.76 3.79 -61.12
N ARG A 51 -49.79 3.62 -62.00
CA ARG A 51 -48.70 2.61 -61.95
C ARG A 51 -47.51 2.98 -61.03
N TYR A 52 -46.77 1.92 -60.65
CA TYR A 52 -45.31 1.79 -60.40
C TYR A 52 -44.76 1.70 -58.96
N ARG A 53 -43.95 0.63 -58.81
CA ARG A 53 -42.77 0.39 -57.97
C ARG A 53 -42.92 -0.34 -56.63
N HIS A 54 -42.17 -1.45 -56.55
CA HIS A 54 -41.95 -2.33 -55.42
C HIS A 54 -41.63 -1.58 -54.12
N GLY A 55 -42.35 -1.91 -53.06
CA GLY A 55 -41.96 -1.65 -51.68
C GLY A 55 -42.00 -2.97 -50.91
N LEU A 56 -40.82 -3.51 -50.60
CA LEU A 56 -40.66 -4.68 -49.73
C LEU A 56 -41.35 -4.41 -48.38
N ARG A 57 -42.30 -5.27 -48.01
CA ARG A 57 -42.93 -5.25 -46.68
C ARG A 57 -41.95 -5.86 -45.69
N VAL A 58 -41.12 -5.02 -45.07
CA VAL A 58 -40.35 -5.40 -43.88
C VAL A 58 -41.35 -5.75 -42.78
N ARG A 59 -41.57 -7.05 -42.55
CA ARG A 59 -42.07 -7.52 -41.26
C ARG A 59 -40.93 -7.28 -40.29
N ALA A 60 -41.18 -6.56 -39.20
CA ALA A 60 -40.21 -6.40 -38.13
C ALA A 60 -39.64 -7.78 -37.79
N ILE A 61 -38.41 -8.01 -38.22
CA ILE A 61 -37.58 -9.06 -37.65
C ILE A 61 -37.23 -8.46 -36.29
N ASP A 62 -37.70 -9.13 -35.25
CA ASP A 62 -37.25 -8.92 -33.89
C ASP A 62 -35.72 -9.08 -33.88
N ALA A 63 -35.05 -7.96 -34.13
CA ALA A 63 -33.62 -7.86 -34.07
C ALA A 63 -33.32 -7.84 -32.58
N ALA A 64 -33.07 -9.02 -32.01
CA ALA A 64 -32.28 -9.13 -30.80
C ALA A 64 -31.01 -8.29 -31.04
N GLN A 65 -30.96 -7.11 -30.43
CA GLN A 65 -29.89 -6.14 -30.61
C GLN A 65 -28.59 -6.82 -30.15
N PRO A 66 -27.62 -7.08 -31.06
CA PRO A 66 -26.36 -7.73 -30.68
C PRO A 66 -25.60 -6.96 -29.58
N TYR A 67 -25.85 -5.65 -29.50
CA TYR A 67 -25.28 -4.75 -28.51
C TYR A 67 -25.73 -5.00 -27.07
N ASP A 68 -26.92 -5.56 -26.85
CA ASP A 68 -27.42 -5.78 -25.49
C ASP A 68 -26.72 -6.97 -24.84
N CYS A 69 -26.53 -8.08 -25.56
CA CYS A 69 -25.83 -9.24 -25.00
C CYS A 69 -24.37 -8.91 -24.66
N GLU A 70 -23.66 -8.21 -25.54
CA GLU A 70 -22.28 -7.79 -25.28
C GLU A 70 -22.20 -6.83 -24.09
N ALA A 71 -23.08 -5.82 -24.02
CA ALA A 71 -23.12 -4.90 -22.90
C ALA A 71 -23.44 -5.61 -21.57
N HIS A 72 -24.41 -6.54 -21.56
CA HIS A 72 -24.73 -7.33 -20.37
C HIS A 72 -23.59 -8.28 -19.97
N LEU A 73 -22.90 -8.90 -20.94
CA LEU A 73 -21.72 -9.73 -20.68
C LEU A 73 -20.57 -8.88 -20.13
N MET A 74 -20.35 -7.69 -20.67
CA MET A 74 -19.35 -6.73 -20.20
C MET A 74 -19.70 -6.22 -18.79
N ASN A 75 -20.99 -5.99 -18.50
CA ASN A 75 -21.46 -5.62 -17.17
C ASN A 75 -21.31 -6.78 -16.17
N ARG A 76 -21.57 -8.03 -16.59
CA ARG A 76 -21.31 -9.22 -15.76
C ARG A 76 -19.83 -9.45 -15.52
N PHE A 77 -18.98 -9.27 -16.54
CA PHE A 77 -17.53 -9.35 -16.41
C PHE A 77 -16.98 -8.27 -15.46
N THR A 78 -17.42 -7.02 -15.63
CA THR A 78 -17.02 -5.91 -14.74
C THR A 78 -17.55 -6.08 -13.32
N GLN A 79 -18.76 -6.62 -13.13
CA GLN A 79 -19.26 -6.99 -11.80
C GLN A 79 -18.48 -8.17 -11.19
N SER A 80 -18.11 -9.17 -12.01
CA SER A 80 -17.31 -10.32 -11.57
C SER A 80 -15.85 -9.97 -11.23
N ALA A 81 -15.35 -8.84 -11.74
CA ALA A 81 -14.00 -8.34 -11.46
C ALA A 81 -13.92 -7.51 -10.15
N LYS A 82 -15.07 -7.08 -9.60
CA LYS A 82 -15.09 -6.31 -8.36
C LYS A 82 -14.75 -7.21 -7.18
N LEU A 83 -13.88 -6.72 -6.32
CA LEU A 83 -13.36 -7.44 -5.15
C LEU A 83 -13.82 -6.75 -3.86
N LYS A 84 -14.01 -7.55 -2.81
CA LYS A 84 -14.06 -7.06 -1.43
C LYS A 84 -12.66 -7.12 -0.84
N ILE A 85 -12.05 -5.97 -0.63
CA ILE A 85 -10.67 -5.83 -0.17
C ILE A 85 -10.70 -5.30 1.27
N ALA A 86 -10.18 -6.09 2.20
CA ALA A 86 -9.95 -5.67 3.57
C ALA A 86 -8.51 -5.20 3.76
N ILE A 87 -8.32 -3.93 4.11
CA ILE A 87 -7.01 -3.33 4.40
C ILE A 87 -6.78 -3.36 5.91
N ILE A 88 -5.76 -4.09 6.33
CA ILE A 88 -5.31 -4.17 7.71
C ILE A 88 -4.07 -3.29 7.84
N GLY A 89 -4.19 -2.17 8.55
CA GLY A 89 -3.18 -1.11 8.57
C GLY A 89 -3.60 0.09 7.75
N PHE A 90 -4.62 0.82 8.19
CA PHE A 90 -5.15 2.00 7.50
C PHE A 90 -4.34 3.29 7.75
N GLY A 91 -3.01 3.20 7.67
CA GLY A 91 -2.10 4.36 7.73
C GLY A 91 -1.93 5.06 6.38
N ASN A 92 -0.88 5.86 6.23
CA ASN A 92 -0.61 6.65 5.02
C ASN A 92 -0.67 5.81 3.73
N PHE A 93 0.02 4.67 3.73
CA PHE A 93 0.08 3.80 2.55
C PHE A 93 -1.22 3.03 2.29
N GLY A 94 -1.86 2.50 3.34
CA GLY A 94 -3.17 1.84 3.23
C GLY A 94 -4.26 2.78 2.70
N GLN A 95 -4.27 4.03 3.17
CA GLN A 95 -5.16 5.09 2.66
C GLN A 95 -4.84 5.44 1.20
N PHE A 96 -3.57 5.53 0.84
CA PHE A 96 -3.15 5.77 -0.54
C PHE A 96 -3.68 4.70 -1.51
N LEU A 97 -3.55 3.41 -1.17
CA LEU A 97 -4.09 2.32 -1.99
C LEU A 97 -5.62 2.29 -1.99
N ALA A 98 -6.27 2.54 -0.85
CA ALA A 98 -7.71 2.55 -0.73
C ALA A 98 -8.38 3.54 -1.70
N LYS A 99 -7.78 4.72 -1.94
CA LYS A 99 -8.28 5.69 -2.92
C LYS A 99 -8.41 5.09 -4.31
N ALA A 100 -7.38 4.36 -4.76
CA ALA A 100 -7.39 3.73 -6.07
C ALA A 100 -8.41 2.58 -6.13
N PHE A 101 -8.47 1.75 -5.10
CA PHE A 101 -9.42 0.62 -5.05
C PHE A 101 -10.87 1.09 -5.12
N ILE A 102 -11.22 2.14 -4.37
CA ILE A 102 -12.58 2.70 -4.36
C ILE A 102 -12.89 3.37 -5.70
N ARG A 103 -11.94 4.12 -6.27
CA ARG A 103 -12.09 4.75 -7.59
C ARG A 103 -12.37 3.73 -8.71
N GLN A 104 -11.76 2.54 -8.63
CA GLN A 104 -12.02 1.44 -9.56
C GLN A 104 -13.30 0.64 -9.23
N GLY A 105 -14.02 0.98 -8.16
CA GLY A 105 -15.31 0.40 -7.80
C GLY A 105 -15.25 -0.87 -6.95
N HIS A 106 -14.09 -1.16 -6.33
CA HIS A 106 -13.96 -2.25 -5.35
C HIS A 106 -14.59 -1.85 -4.01
N THR A 107 -15.06 -2.84 -3.25
CA THR A 107 -15.56 -2.61 -1.89
C THR A 107 -14.38 -2.67 -0.93
N VAL A 108 -14.12 -1.59 -0.19
CA VAL A 108 -12.99 -1.51 0.74
C VAL A 108 -13.47 -1.53 2.19
N TYR A 109 -12.94 -2.48 2.95
CA TYR A 109 -13.04 -2.54 4.39
C TYR A 109 -11.70 -2.14 5.00
N ALA A 110 -11.71 -1.38 6.09
CA ALA A 110 -10.50 -0.88 6.72
C ALA A 110 -10.49 -1.27 8.20
N HIS A 111 -9.33 -1.68 8.67
CA HIS A 111 -9.03 -1.83 10.09
C HIS A 111 -7.64 -1.28 10.40
N SER A 112 -7.46 -0.71 11.58
CA SER A 112 -6.18 -0.24 12.07
C SER A 112 -6.19 -0.18 13.58
N ARG A 113 -5.00 -0.20 14.20
CA ARG A 113 -4.83 0.03 15.65
C ARG A 113 -5.40 1.39 16.08
N SER A 114 -5.21 2.41 15.23
CA SER A 114 -5.73 3.76 15.49
C SER A 114 -7.09 3.94 14.83
N ASN A 115 -7.94 4.79 15.42
CA ASN A 115 -9.25 5.09 14.86
C ASN A 115 -9.14 6.00 13.63
N TYR A 116 -9.51 5.48 12.46
CA TYR A 116 -9.59 6.22 11.19
C TYR A 116 -11.00 6.23 10.61
N LEU A 117 -12.04 6.08 11.44
CA LEU A 117 -13.44 6.01 11.01
C LEU A 117 -13.84 7.18 10.09
N SER A 118 -13.53 8.41 10.48
CA SER A 118 -13.88 9.61 9.72
C SER A 118 -13.18 9.66 8.36
N VAL A 119 -11.89 9.32 8.32
CA VAL A 119 -11.08 9.30 7.09
C VAL A 119 -11.60 8.23 6.14
N ALA A 120 -11.84 7.02 6.64
CA ALA A 120 -12.38 5.92 5.84
C ALA A 120 -13.76 6.27 5.25
N GLN A 121 -14.67 6.82 6.07
CA GLN A 121 -16.00 7.25 5.62
C GLN A 121 -15.92 8.33 4.53
N SER A 122 -15.04 9.33 4.71
CA SER A 122 -14.85 10.40 3.72
C SER A 122 -14.36 9.87 2.36
N MET A 123 -13.67 8.74 2.36
CA MET A 123 -13.16 8.09 1.15
C MET A 123 -14.15 7.08 0.55
N GLY A 124 -15.21 6.69 1.26
CA GLY A 124 -16.14 5.63 0.85
C GLY A 124 -15.73 4.22 1.28
N ALA A 125 -14.80 4.08 2.24
CA ALA A 125 -14.45 2.81 2.87
C ALA A 125 -15.24 2.59 4.17
N ALA A 126 -15.58 1.34 4.48
CA ALA A 126 -16.17 0.99 5.77
C ALA A 126 -15.08 0.61 6.78
N PHE A 127 -15.02 1.32 7.90
CA PHE A 127 -14.03 1.08 8.96
C PHE A 127 -14.60 0.21 10.07
N PHE A 128 -13.82 -0.79 10.50
CA PHE A 128 -14.16 -1.72 11.57
C PHE A 128 -13.13 -1.61 12.69
N SER A 129 -13.61 -1.37 13.91
CA SER A 129 -12.74 -1.29 15.08
C SER A 129 -12.30 -2.68 15.57
N ASP A 130 -13.15 -3.70 15.40
CA ASP A 130 -12.81 -5.09 15.71
C ASP A 130 -12.49 -5.88 14.42
N LEU A 131 -11.41 -6.67 14.48
CA LEU A 131 -11.03 -7.59 13.42
C LEU A 131 -12.07 -8.69 13.21
N HIS A 132 -12.75 -9.09 14.28
CA HIS A 132 -13.80 -10.10 14.20
C HIS A 132 -14.91 -9.65 13.24
N ASP A 133 -15.45 -8.45 13.42
CA ASP A 133 -16.53 -7.89 12.58
C ASP A 133 -16.09 -7.74 11.12
N LEU A 134 -14.84 -7.31 10.89
CA LEU A 134 -14.27 -7.21 9.55
C LEU A 134 -14.21 -8.57 8.86
N CYS A 135 -13.79 -9.62 9.57
CA CYS A 135 -13.71 -10.96 9.01
C CYS A 135 -15.10 -11.55 8.69
N GLU A 136 -16.17 -11.14 9.38
CA GLU A 136 -17.55 -11.54 9.05
C GLU A 136 -18.03 -11.01 7.69
N GLN A 137 -17.44 -9.90 7.22
CA GLN A 137 -17.77 -9.37 5.90
C GLN A 137 -17.27 -10.24 4.75
N HIS A 138 -16.53 -11.31 5.08
CA HIS A 138 -15.95 -12.29 4.17
C HIS A 138 -15.24 -11.63 2.99
N PRO A 139 -14.17 -10.86 3.26
CA PRO A 139 -13.38 -10.24 2.21
C PRO A 139 -12.78 -11.31 1.28
N ASP A 140 -12.72 -10.99 -0.02
CA ASP A 140 -12.03 -11.79 -1.01
C ASP A 140 -10.53 -11.69 -0.81
N VAL A 141 -10.05 -10.47 -0.53
CA VAL A 141 -8.63 -10.14 -0.34
C VAL A 141 -8.41 -9.50 1.02
N ILE A 142 -7.43 -9.98 1.77
CA ILE A 142 -6.88 -9.32 2.95
C ILE A 142 -5.52 -8.75 2.58
N LEU A 143 -5.42 -7.42 2.61
CA LEU A 143 -4.23 -6.65 2.32
C LEU A 143 -3.58 -6.20 3.62
N ILE A 144 -2.39 -6.72 3.91
CA ILE A 144 -1.55 -6.32 5.04
C ILE A 144 -0.75 -5.08 4.66
N CYS A 145 -1.17 -3.94 5.21
CA CYS A 145 -0.58 -2.60 5.04
C CYS A 145 0.00 -2.04 6.36
N THR A 146 0.36 -2.91 7.31
CA THR A 146 0.97 -2.50 8.59
C THR A 146 2.47 -2.25 8.46
N SER A 147 3.12 -1.74 9.51
CA SER A 147 4.59 -1.64 9.51
C SER A 147 5.23 -3.03 9.49
N ILE A 148 6.45 -3.13 8.95
CA ILE A 148 7.19 -4.40 8.83
C ILE A 148 7.30 -5.06 10.21
N ILE A 149 7.67 -4.29 11.23
CA ILE A 149 7.89 -4.77 12.60
C ILE A 149 6.60 -5.31 13.25
N SER A 150 5.45 -4.70 12.96
CA SER A 150 4.17 -5.07 13.60
C SER A 150 3.41 -6.19 12.88
N THR A 151 3.81 -6.50 11.64
CA THR A 151 3.08 -7.41 10.74
C THR A 151 2.87 -8.80 11.33
N GLU A 152 3.89 -9.39 11.97
CA GLU A 152 3.77 -10.73 12.56
C GLU A 152 2.73 -10.78 13.68
N SER A 153 2.77 -9.79 14.58
CA SER A 153 1.82 -9.69 15.70
C SER A 153 0.40 -9.48 15.21
N VAL A 154 0.21 -8.61 14.22
CA VAL A 154 -1.10 -8.34 13.62
C VAL A 154 -1.64 -9.61 12.95
N LEU A 155 -0.82 -10.31 12.17
CA LEU A 155 -1.25 -11.52 11.48
C LEU A 155 -1.69 -12.61 12.47
N LYS A 156 -0.96 -12.81 13.56
CA LYS A 156 -1.31 -13.78 14.62
C LYS A 156 -2.60 -13.41 15.37
N SER A 157 -2.96 -12.13 15.42
CA SER A 157 -4.20 -11.67 16.06
C SER A 157 -5.45 -11.86 15.20
N LEU A 158 -5.30 -12.19 13.91
CA LEU A 158 -6.44 -12.30 13.01
C LEU A 158 -7.28 -13.54 13.31
N PRO A 159 -8.62 -13.42 13.37
CA PRO A 159 -9.51 -14.54 13.60
C PRO A 159 -9.71 -15.35 12.30
N LEU A 160 -8.66 -16.06 11.86
CA LEU A 160 -8.58 -16.76 10.57
C LEU A 160 -9.74 -17.74 10.33
N GLN A 161 -10.27 -18.34 11.40
CA GLN A 161 -11.41 -19.27 11.37
C GLN A 161 -12.72 -18.67 10.85
N ARG A 162 -12.85 -17.33 10.82
CA ARG A 162 -14.03 -16.63 10.32
C ARG A 162 -13.98 -16.36 8.82
N LEU A 163 -12.80 -16.53 8.22
CA LEU A 163 -12.56 -16.25 6.81
C LEU A 163 -12.97 -17.43 5.94
N ARG A 164 -13.21 -17.14 4.66
CA ARG A 164 -13.45 -18.18 3.66
C ARG A 164 -12.13 -18.89 3.36
N ARG A 165 -12.17 -20.20 3.17
CA ARG A 165 -10.96 -21.00 2.92
C ARG A 165 -10.16 -20.58 1.69
N ASN A 166 -10.77 -19.84 0.74
CA ASN A 166 -10.11 -19.34 -0.46
C ASN A 166 -9.77 -17.84 -0.40
N THR A 167 -9.81 -17.21 0.78
CA THR A 167 -9.39 -15.80 0.93
C THR A 167 -7.92 -15.65 0.53
N LEU A 168 -7.64 -14.59 -0.23
CA LEU A 168 -6.30 -14.22 -0.69
C LEU A 168 -5.65 -13.27 0.33
N PHE A 169 -4.49 -13.65 0.85
CA PHE A 169 -3.64 -12.77 1.65
C PHE A 169 -2.61 -12.10 0.76
N VAL A 170 -2.52 -10.79 0.87
CA VAL A 170 -1.59 -9.95 0.15
C VAL A 170 -0.81 -9.09 1.12
N ASP A 171 0.51 -9.01 0.98
CA ASP A 171 1.31 -8.00 1.67
C ASP A 171 1.78 -6.92 0.70
N VAL A 172 1.97 -5.71 1.22
CA VAL A 172 2.61 -4.60 0.52
C VAL A 172 3.78 -4.01 1.32
N LEU A 173 4.47 -4.85 2.10
CA LEU A 173 5.64 -4.41 2.86
C LEU A 173 6.77 -4.01 1.91
N SER A 174 7.82 -3.37 2.40
CA SER A 174 8.98 -3.03 1.56
C SER A 174 10.08 -4.11 1.53
N VAL A 175 9.91 -5.18 2.31
CA VAL A 175 10.74 -6.41 2.30
C VAL A 175 9.85 -7.61 2.00
N LYS A 176 10.39 -8.69 1.42
CA LYS A 176 9.57 -9.76 0.84
C LYS A 176 9.84 -11.15 1.39
N GLU A 177 11.09 -11.53 1.71
CA GLU A 177 11.37 -12.83 2.32
C GLU A 177 10.69 -12.96 3.69
N PHE A 178 10.67 -11.88 4.48
CA PHE A 178 10.05 -11.83 5.80
C PHE A 178 8.53 -12.12 5.79
N PRO A 179 7.68 -11.33 5.09
CA PRO A 179 6.24 -11.61 5.05
C PRO A 179 5.93 -12.96 4.41
N LYS A 180 6.66 -13.36 3.36
CA LYS A 180 6.51 -14.69 2.73
C LYS A 180 6.67 -15.82 3.75
N ASN A 181 7.74 -15.79 4.54
CA ASN A 181 8.02 -16.81 5.53
C ASN A 181 6.97 -16.85 6.64
N ILE A 182 6.57 -15.68 7.15
CA ILE A 182 5.52 -15.61 8.19
C ILE A 182 4.18 -16.11 7.65
N PHE A 183 3.79 -15.71 6.45
CA PHE A 183 2.55 -16.16 5.83
C PHE A 183 2.53 -17.68 5.66
N LEU A 184 3.62 -18.28 5.20
CA LEU A 184 3.71 -19.74 5.06
C LEU A 184 3.65 -20.47 6.40
N GLN A 185 4.17 -19.87 7.48
CA GLN A 185 4.15 -20.45 8.82
C GLN A 185 2.79 -20.32 9.53
N VAL A 186 2.16 -19.15 9.42
CA VAL A 186 0.96 -18.80 10.19
C VAL A 186 -0.33 -19.15 9.44
N LEU A 187 -0.37 -18.97 8.12
CA LEU A 187 -1.59 -19.13 7.35
C LEU A 187 -1.83 -20.60 6.97
N PRO A 188 -3.00 -21.18 7.31
CA PRO A 188 -3.40 -22.50 6.87
C PRO A 188 -3.22 -22.74 5.36
N PRO A 189 -2.91 -23.98 4.94
CA PRO A 189 -2.52 -24.30 3.56
C PRO A 189 -3.60 -24.01 2.52
N TYR A 190 -4.86 -23.89 2.93
CA TYR A 190 -5.96 -23.60 2.03
C TYR A 190 -6.03 -22.12 1.62
N PHE A 191 -5.42 -21.17 2.36
CA PHE A 191 -5.41 -19.76 1.97
C PHE A 191 -4.39 -19.46 0.87
N ASP A 192 -4.76 -18.55 -0.03
CA ASP A 192 -3.87 -18.04 -1.06
C ASP A 192 -2.93 -16.97 -0.52
N ILE A 193 -1.71 -16.89 -1.06
CA ILE A 193 -0.66 -15.95 -0.68
C ILE A 193 -0.06 -15.31 -1.93
N LEU A 194 -0.11 -13.98 -1.97
CA LEU A 194 0.54 -13.14 -2.96
C LEU A 194 1.41 -12.11 -2.23
N CYS A 195 2.72 -12.13 -2.45
CA CYS A 195 3.60 -11.12 -1.88
C CYS A 195 3.80 -10.00 -2.91
N THR A 196 3.65 -8.75 -2.49
CA THR A 196 3.75 -7.60 -3.42
C THR A 196 4.56 -6.46 -2.84
N HIS A 197 5.07 -5.60 -3.72
CA HIS A 197 5.68 -4.34 -3.34
C HIS A 197 5.45 -3.33 -4.47
N PRO A 198 4.49 -2.40 -4.31
CA PRO A 198 4.47 -1.20 -5.11
C PRO A 198 5.73 -0.40 -4.78
N MET A 199 6.64 -0.23 -5.75
CA MET A 199 7.92 0.48 -5.55
C MET A 199 7.73 2.00 -5.53
N PHE A 200 6.60 2.46 -5.02
CA PHE A 200 6.14 3.83 -4.99
C PHE A 200 5.22 4.05 -3.78
N GLY A 201 5.18 5.30 -3.32
CA GLY A 201 4.45 5.72 -2.12
C GLY A 201 3.48 6.86 -2.40
N PRO A 202 2.89 7.46 -1.34
CA PRO A 202 2.00 8.60 -1.47
C PRO A 202 2.66 9.81 -2.14
N GLU A 203 3.98 10.00 -1.96
CA GLU A 203 4.73 11.08 -2.60
C GLU A 203 5.10 10.76 -4.05
N SER A 204 5.77 9.63 -4.29
CA SER A 204 6.23 9.26 -5.64
C SER A 204 5.11 8.82 -6.59
N GLY A 205 3.98 8.33 -6.07
CA GLY A 205 2.80 7.92 -6.82
C GLY A 205 1.61 8.88 -6.70
N LYS A 206 1.83 10.13 -6.25
CA LYS A 206 0.78 11.11 -5.96
C LYS A 206 -0.13 11.43 -7.15
N TYR A 207 0.46 11.58 -8.33
CA TYR A 207 -0.24 12.06 -9.53
C TYR A 207 -0.67 10.93 -10.47
N SER A 208 0.16 9.90 -10.63
CA SER A 208 -0.09 8.77 -11.53
C SER A 208 0.76 7.58 -11.12
N TRP A 209 0.27 6.36 -11.39
CA TRP A 209 1.04 5.13 -11.23
C TRP A 209 1.59 4.61 -12.57
N GLN A 210 1.38 5.37 -13.65
CA GLN A 210 1.84 5.02 -14.98
C GLN A 210 3.36 4.77 -14.99
N ASN A 211 3.74 3.60 -15.49
CA ASN A 211 5.11 3.10 -15.60
C ASN A 211 5.85 2.92 -14.26
N LEU A 212 5.19 3.11 -13.11
CA LEU A 212 5.79 2.82 -11.81
C LEU A 212 5.90 1.31 -11.60
N PRO A 213 7.01 0.80 -11.02
CA PRO A 213 7.18 -0.64 -10.85
C PRO A 213 6.24 -1.18 -9.77
N PHE A 214 5.52 -2.24 -10.09
CA PHE A 214 4.77 -3.05 -9.13
C PHE A 214 5.34 -4.46 -9.13
N VAL A 215 6.04 -4.82 -8.06
CA VAL A 215 6.68 -6.12 -7.92
C VAL A 215 5.73 -7.11 -7.25
N PHE A 216 5.69 -8.36 -7.72
CA PHE A 216 4.91 -9.40 -7.07
C PHE A 216 5.50 -10.80 -7.23
N GLU A 217 5.18 -11.68 -6.28
CA GLU A 217 5.41 -13.13 -6.35
C GLU A 217 4.12 -13.87 -5.96
N LYS A 218 3.65 -14.77 -6.83
CA LYS A 218 2.56 -15.71 -6.53
C LYS A 218 3.09 -16.87 -5.68
N VAL A 219 3.17 -16.66 -4.37
CA VAL A 219 3.80 -17.61 -3.42
C VAL A 219 3.00 -18.91 -3.28
N ARG A 220 1.69 -18.83 -3.09
CA ARG A 220 0.82 -20.00 -2.94
C ARG A 220 -0.57 -19.68 -3.47
N ILE A 221 -0.88 -20.11 -4.69
CA ILE A 221 -2.21 -19.94 -5.28
C ILE A 221 -2.79 -21.31 -5.61
N GLY A 222 -4.04 -21.57 -5.20
CA GLY A 222 -4.71 -22.81 -5.54
C GLY A 222 -5.14 -22.88 -7.00
N ASN A 223 -5.28 -24.10 -7.52
CA ASN A 223 -5.51 -24.36 -8.96
C ASN A 223 -6.97 -24.14 -9.42
N GLU A 224 -7.87 -23.74 -8.53
CA GLU A 224 -9.26 -23.47 -8.90
C GLU A 224 -9.38 -22.16 -9.69
N ASP A 225 -10.17 -22.14 -10.76
CA ASP A 225 -10.36 -20.95 -11.61
C ASP A 225 -10.78 -19.71 -10.82
N SER A 226 -11.60 -19.89 -9.77
CA SER A 226 -12.04 -18.79 -8.91
C SER A 226 -10.88 -18.14 -8.13
N ARG A 227 -9.85 -18.91 -7.77
CA ARG A 227 -8.67 -18.45 -7.02
C ARG A 227 -7.70 -17.73 -7.95
N LEU A 228 -7.46 -18.32 -9.13
CA LEU A 228 -6.67 -17.70 -10.19
C LEU A 228 -7.29 -16.37 -10.62
N SER A 229 -8.60 -16.34 -10.90
CA SER A 229 -9.31 -15.12 -11.26
C SER A 229 -9.23 -14.06 -10.15
N ARG A 230 -9.33 -14.42 -8.87
CA ARG A 230 -9.20 -13.47 -7.76
C ARG A 230 -7.83 -12.79 -7.73
N VAL A 231 -6.75 -13.56 -7.90
CA VAL A 231 -5.38 -13.04 -7.94
C VAL A 231 -5.18 -12.13 -9.15
N GLU A 232 -5.62 -12.57 -10.33
CA GLU A 232 -5.52 -11.75 -11.55
C GLU A 232 -6.34 -10.48 -11.43
N ASN A 233 -7.56 -10.53 -10.89
CA ASN A 233 -8.39 -9.35 -10.66
C ASN A 233 -7.72 -8.37 -9.68
N PHE A 234 -6.99 -8.85 -8.68
CA PHE A 234 -6.25 -7.99 -7.77
C PHE A 234 -5.02 -7.36 -8.44
N LEU A 235 -4.25 -8.12 -9.22
CA LEU A 235 -3.12 -7.60 -9.99
C LEU A 235 -3.56 -6.61 -11.07
N ASP A 236 -4.73 -6.83 -11.66
CA ASP A 236 -5.32 -5.98 -12.69
C ASP A 236 -5.65 -4.58 -12.18
N ILE A 237 -5.85 -4.40 -10.87
CA ILE A 237 -5.99 -3.08 -10.24
C ILE A 237 -4.78 -2.20 -10.54
N PHE A 238 -3.57 -2.74 -10.37
CA PHE A 238 -2.33 -2.01 -10.61
C PHE A 238 -2.03 -1.90 -12.12
N LYS A 239 -2.35 -2.94 -12.89
CA LYS A 239 -2.19 -2.94 -14.34
C LYS A 239 -3.05 -1.86 -15.02
N LYS A 240 -4.29 -1.68 -14.58
CA LYS A 240 -5.21 -0.63 -15.08
C LYS A 240 -4.74 0.78 -14.78
N GLU A 241 -3.97 0.97 -13.71
CA GLU A 241 -3.34 2.25 -13.37
C GLU A 241 -2.05 2.49 -14.17
N GLY A 242 -1.68 1.57 -15.07
CA GLY A 242 -0.51 1.67 -15.92
C GLY A 242 0.79 1.25 -15.26
N CYS A 243 0.75 0.57 -14.11
CA CYS A 243 1.96 0.08 -13.46
C CYS A 243 2.74 -0.87 -14.37
N ARG A 244 4.08 -0.79 -14.28
CA ARG A 244 4.96 -1.80 -14.85
C ARG A 244 4.99 -3.01 -13.93
N MET A 245 4.23 -4.04 -14.29
CA MET A 245 4.11 -5.28 -13.54
C MET A 245 5.41 -6.09 -13.66
N VAL A 246 6.06 -6.42 -12.54
CA VAL A 246 7.33 -7.15 -12.51
C VAL A 246 7.19 -8.37 -11.60
N GLU A 247 7.11 -9.55 -12.19
CA GLU A 247 7.11 -10.81 -11.45
C GLU A 247 8.55 -11.23 -11.13
N MET A 248 8.87 -11.43 -9.86
CA MET A 248 10.17 -11.94 -9.40
C MET A 248 10.04 -12.61 -8.03
N THR A 249 11.01 -13.43 -7.65
CA THR A 249 10.98 -14.07 -6.34
C THR A 249 11.22 -13.07 -5.20
N CYS A 250 10.68 -13.34 -4.01
CA CYS A 250 10.90 -12.54 -2.81
C CYS A 250 12.39 -12.41 -2.45
N ALA A 251 13.19 -13.46 -2.71
CA ALA A 251 14.63 -13.45 -2.47
C ALA A 251 15.38 -12.54 -3.46
N GLU A 252 15.02 -12.57 -4.75
CA GLU A 252 15.58 -11.65 -5.74
C GLU A 252 15.19 -10.21 -5.44
N HIS A 253 13.92 -9.99 -5.09
CA HIS A 253 13.44 -8.68 -4.66
C HIS A 253 14.30 -8.12 -3.53
N ASP A 254 14.47 -8.86 -2.42
CA ASP A 254 15.19 -8.34 -1.25
C ASP A 254 16.67 -8.11 -1.55
N LYS A 255 17.28 -8.93 -2.42
CA LYS A 255 18.64 -8.69 -2.91
C LYS A 255 18.75 -7.38 -3.68
N TYR A 256 17.82 -7.08 -4.59
CA TYR A 256 17.82 -5.83 -5.35
C TYR A 256 17.45 -4.61 -4.48
N ALA A 257 16.45 -4.75 -3.61
CA ALA A 257 15.98 -3.69 -2.73
C ALA A 257 17.06 -3.25 -1.73
N ALA A 258 17.91 -4.18 -1.27
CA ALA A 258 19.06 -3.85 -0.42
C ALA A 258 20.03 -2.88 -1.12
N GLY A 259 20.37 -3.13 -2.39
CA GLY A 259 21.31 -2.29 -3.15
C GLY A 259 20.70 -1.03 -3.76
N THR A 260 19.37 -0.89 -3.72
CA THR A 260 18.64 0.25 -4.30
C THR A 260 17.91 1.02 -3.21
N GLN A 261 16.70 0.59 -2.85
CA GLN A 261 15.85 1.25 -1.87
C GLN A 261 16.57 1.49 -0.53
N PHE A 262 17.18 0.45 0.05
CA PHE A 262 17.82 0.59 1.36
C PHE A 262 19.00 1.58 1.35
N ILE A 263 19.83 1.56 0.30
CA ILE A 263 20.89 2.56 0.11
C ILE A 263 20.31 3.97 -0.05
N THR A 264 19.28 4.13 -0.88
CA THR A 264 18.62 5.43 -1.09
C THR A 264 18.07 6.01 0.23
N HIS A 265 17.38 5.20 1.03
CA HIS A 265 16.92 5.62 2.36
C HIS A 265 18.07 5.92 3.31
N THR A 266 19.12 5.09 3.34
CA THR A 266 20.29 5.31 4.19
C THR A 266 20.95 6.65 3.87
N MET A 267 21.16 6.95 2.59
CA MET A 267 21.72 8.22 2.16
C MET A 267 20.83 9.40 2.51
N GLY A 268 19.52 9.32 2.24
CA GLY A 268 18.57 10.36 2.63
C GLY A 268 18.61 10.67 4.14
N ARG A 269 18.69 9.63 4.98
CA ARG A 269 18.80 9.78 6.44
C ARG A 269 20.15 10.31 6.91
N ILE A 270 21.24 9.99 6.23
CA ILE A 270 22.55 10.58 6.52
C ILE A 270 22.52 12.08 6.18
N LEU A 271 21.98 12.43 5.02
CA LEU A 271 21.85 13.83 4.59
C LEU A 271 20.93 14.63 5.51
N GLU A 272 19.83 14.04 6.00
CA GLU A 272 18.97 14.62 7.04
C GLU A 272 19.79 14.92 8.32
N LYS A 273 20.67 14.01 8.74
CA LYS A 273 21.55 14.20 9.91
C LYS A 273 22.64 15.25 9.69
N LEU A 274 22.98 15.57 8.44
CA LEU A 274 23.87 16.68 8.11
C LEU A 274 23.16 18.05 8.20
N LEU A 275 21.84 18.07 8.41
CA LEU A 275 21.03 19.29 8.49
C LEU A 275 21.19 20.14 7.23
N LEU A 276 20.97 19.53 6.06
CA LEU A 276 21.03 20.26 4.79
C LEU A 276 19.94 21.34 4.73
N ASP A 277 20.35 22.57 4.44
CA ASP A 277 19.47 23.72 4.26
C ASP A 277 19.60 24.29 2.84
N SER A 278 18.47 24.75 2.30
CA SER A 278 18.48 25.45 1.01
C SER A 278 19.28 26.75 1.08
N THR A 279 20.06 27.03 0.03
CA THR A 279 20.89 28.23 -0.10
C THR A 279 20.52 29.04 -1.35
N PRO A 280 20.90 30.33 -1.43
CA PRO A 280 20.71 31.13 -2.65
C PRO A 280 21.50 30.64 -3.88
N ILE A 281 22.44 29.71 -3.69
CA ILE A 281 23.36 29.21 -4.74
C ILE A 281 23.20 27.70 -4.98
N ASN A 282 22.00 27.16 -4.71
CA ASN A 282 21.72 25.75 -4.94
C ASN A 282 22.03 25.33 -6.38
N THR A 283 22.77 24.24 -6.52
CA THR A 283 22.91 23.56 -7.81
C THR A 283 21.73 22.62 -8.05
N LYS A 284 21.46 22.26 -9.31
CA LYS A 284 20.42 21.27 -9.63
C LYS A 284 20.65 19.91 -8.96
N GLY A 285 21.92 19.50 -8.83
CA GLY A 285 22.27 18.30 -8.08
C GLY A 285 21.93 18.42 -6.59
N TYR A 286 22.19 19.59 -5.98
CA TYR A 286 21.86 19.83 -4.58
C TYR A 286 20.34 19.88 -4.34
N GLU A 287 19.56 20.49 -5.24
CA GLU A 287 18.08 20.43 -5.19
C GLU A 287 17.58 18.99 -5.16
N THR A 288 18.17 18.08 -5.96
CA THR A 288 17.81 16.65 -5.94
C THR A 288 18.15 15.97 -4.61
N LEU A 289 19.20 16.41 -3.91
CA LEU A 289 19.53 15.89 -2.58
C LEU A 289 18.54 16.39 -1.52
N LEU A 290 18.11 17.65 -1.60
CA LEU A 290 17.05 18.18 -0.74
C LEU A 290 15.74 17.42 -0.97
N ASP A 291 15.35 17.20 -2.22
CA ASP A 291 14.17 16.40 -2.58
C ASP A 291 14.30 14.95 -2.04
N LEU A 292 15.50 14.35 -2.08
CA LEU A 292 15.75 13.03 -1.50
C LEU A 292 15.56 13.02 0.02
N VAL A 293 16.07 14.05 0.72
CA VAL A 293 15.86 14.20 2.17
C VAL A 293 14.37 14.32 2.48
N ASP A 294 13.65 15.21 1.80
CA ASP A 294 12.21 15.42 2.03
C ASP A 294 11.40 14.14 1.80
N ASN A 295 11.69 13.43 0.71
CA ASN A 295 11.02 12.16 0.38
C ASN A 295 11.30 11.08 1.42
N THR A 296 12.57 10.91 1.84
CA THR A 296 12.95 9.84 2.79
C THR A 296 12.64 10.18 4.24
N ALA A 297 12.61 11.46 4.60
CA ALA A 297 12.26 11.95 5.93
C ALA A 297 10.76 11.85 6.22
N SER A 298 9.92 11.97 5.18
CA SER A 298 8.47 11.78 5.25
C SER A 298 8.06 10.37 5.66
N ASP A 299 8.92 9.38 5.40
CA ASP A 299 8.71 8.01 5.88
C ASP A 299 9.04 7.85 7.37
N SER A 300 8.43 6.87 8.03
CA SER A 300 8.71 6.60 9.44
C SER A 300 10.09 5.95 9.64
N PHE A 301 10.74 6.22 10.78
CA PHE A 301 11.97 5.50 11.15
C PHE A 301 11.75 3.99 11.27
N ASP A 302 10.57 3.56 11.73
CA ASP A 302 10.18 2.14 11.80
C ASP A 302 10.23 1.44 10.43
N LEU A 303 9.90 2.16 9.35
CA LEU A 303 10.03 1.63 7.99
C LEU A 303 11.50 1.37 7.67
N TYR A 304 12.35 2.39 7.84
CA TYR A 304 13.79 2.28 7.58
C TYR A 304 14.44 1.18 8.42
N TYR A 305 14.14 1.14 9.72
CA TYR A 305 14.61 0.09 10.61
C TYR A 305 14.15 -1.29 10.16
N GLY A 306 12.90 -1.41 9.69
CA GLY A 306 12.38 -2.65 9.11
C GLY A 306 13.12 -3.08 7.83
N LEU A 307 13.52 -2.14 6.96
CA LEU A 307 14.33 -2.44 5.77
C LEU A 307 15.68 -3.06 6.16
N PHE A 308 16.30 -2.56 7.23
CA PHE A 308 17.56 -3.10 7.72
C PHE A 308 17.38 -4.46 8.40
N MET A 309 16.47 -4.55 9.37
CA MET A 309 16.33 -5.72 10.23
C MET A 309 15.82 -6.96 9.50
N TYR A 310 14.93 -6.77 8.52
CA TYR A 310 14.23 -7.88 7.86
C TYR A 310 14.72 -8.16 6.45
N ASN A 311 15.80 -7.51 6.01
CA ASN A 311 16.52 -7.85 4.79
C ASN A 311 17.94 -8.27 5.13
N LYS A 312 18.22 -9.58 5.05
CA LYS A 312 19.53 -10.17 5.36
C LYS A 312 20.69 -9.58 4.54
N ASN A 313 20.41 -8.98 3.38
CA ASN A 313 21.40 -8.39 2.50
C ASN A 313 21.72 -6.91 2.85
N ALA A 314 20.94 -6.27 3.73
CA ALA A 314 21.09 -4.85 4.05
C ALA A 314 22.43 -4.53 4.72
N MET A 315 22.91 -5.41 5.62
CA MET A 315 24.18 -5.20 6.32
C MET A 315 25.37 -5.15 5.35
N GLU A 316 25.44 -6.08 4.39
CA GLU A 316 26.48 -6.07 3.36
C GLU A 316 26.49 -4.75 2.58
N GLN A 317 25.32 -4.21 2.24
CA GLN A 317 25.22 -2.94 1.51
C GLN A 317 25.66 -1.74 2.37
N LEU A 318 25.35 -1.76 3.67
CA LEU A 318 25.79 -0.72 4.60
C LEU A 318 27.32 -0.72 4.77
N GLU A 319 27.93 -1.90 4.92
CA GLU A 319 29.40 -2.05 4.96
C GLU A 319 30.05 -1.58 3.67
N ARG A 320 29.48 -1.93 2.52
CA ARG A 320 29.98 -1.46 1.22
C ARG A 320 29.90 0.05 1.07
N LEU A 321 28.85 0.67 1.59
CA LEU A 321 28.70 2.13 1.60
C LEU A 321 29.78 2.79 2.47
N ASP A 322 30.04 2.25 3.67
CA ASP A 322 31.06 2.75 4.59
C ASP A 322 32.47 2.62 3.98
N LEU A 323 32.80 1.46 3.42
CA LEU A 323 34.08 1.23 2.72
C LEU A 323 34.27 2.18 1.54
N ALA A 324 33.22 2.46 0.77
CA ALA A 324 33.26 3.41 -0.34
C ALA A 324 33.50 4.84 0.16
N PHE A 325 32.85 5.24 1.26
CA PHE A 325 33.05 6.54 1.88
C PHE A 325 34.49 6.72 2.38
N GLU A 326 35.02 5.73 3.09
CA GLU A 326 36.42 5.73 3.57
C GLU A 326 37.44 5.69 2.43
N ALA A 327 37.16 4.98 1.35
CA ALA A 327 38.01 4.99 0.15
C ALA A 327 38.08 6.38 -0.49
N LEU A 328 36.93 7.04 -0.67
CA LEU A 328 36.86 8.40 -1.24
C LEU A 328 37.62 9.40 -0.38
N LYS A 329 37.38 9.34 0.93
CA LYS A 329 38.08 10.10 1.96
C LYS A 329 39.61 9.98 1.82
N ARG A 330 40.13 8.74 1.73
CA ARG A 330 41.57 8.49 1.52
C ARG A 330 42.10 9.16 0.26
N VAL A 331 41.39 9.06 -0.86
CA VAL A 331 41.80 9.70 -2.14
C VAL A 331 41.92 11.22 -1.96
N ILE A 332 40.94 11.86 -1.32
CA ILE A 332 40.97 13.31 -1.08
C ILE A 332 42.20 13.69 -0.24
N TRP A 333 42.48 12.94 0.83
CA TRP A 333 43.63 13.23 1.71
C TRP A 333 44.97 12.98 1.03
N THR A 334 45.12 11.91 0.24
CA THR A 334 46.36 11.66 -0.50
C THR A 334 46.60 12.74 -1.55
N SER A 335 45.58 13.09 -2.35
CA SER A 335 45.72 14.13 -3.36
C SER A 335 46.03 15.50 -2.75
N ALA A 336 45.44 15.82 -1.59
CA ALA A 336 45.76 17.05 -0.87
C ALA A 336 47.21 17.07 -0.33
N ARG A 337 47.73 15.91 0.09
CA ARG A 337 49.13 15.77 0.53
C ARG A 337 50.09 15.90 -0.64
N ASP A 338 49.83 15.20 -1.75
CA ASP A 338 50.67 15.24 -2.95
C ASP A 338 50.72 16.67 -3.54
N PHE A 339 49.59 17.39 -3.52
CA PHE A 339 49.55 18.79 -3.92
C PHE A 339 50.41 19.68 -3.00
N LYS A 340 50.36 19.47 -1.67
CA LYS A 340 51.21 20.21 -0.73
C LYS A 340 52.69 19.90 -0.97
N GLU A 341 53.06 18.64 -1.19
CA GLU A 341 54.45 18.26 -1.46
C GLU A 341 54.94 18.83 -2.80
N ALA A 342 54.11 18.86 -3.85
CA ALA A 342 54.43 19.45 -5.16
C ALA A 342 54.62 20.97 -5.10
N VAL A 343 53.73 21.70 -4.41
CA VAL A 343 53.84 23.16 -4.24
C VAL A 343 55.08 23.53 -3.40
N VAL A 344 55.41 22.72 -2.39
CA VAL A 344 56.65 22.89 -1.60
C VAL A 344 57.90 22.63 -2.45
N TRP A 345 57.83 21.70 -3.41
CA TRP A 345 58.94 21.40 -4.32
C TRP A 345 59.14 22.48 -5.39
N GLU A 346 58.07 23.02 -5.99
CA GLU A 346 58.15 24.13 -6.95
C GLU A 346 58.58 25.44 -6.29
N GLY A 347 58.32 25.63 -4.99
CA GLY A 347 58.85 26.73 -4.19
C GLY A 347 60.32 26.58 -3.75
N GLY A 348 60.98 25.45 -4.05
CA GLY A 348 62.34 25.12 -3.62
C GLY A 348 63.46 25.45 -4.62
N GLY A 349 63.14 26.00 -5.79
CA GLY A 349 64.11 26.24 -6.87
C GLY A 349 64.38 27.73 -7.16
N GLY A 350 65.14 28.41 -6.30
CA GLY A 350 65.79 29.71 -6.59
C GLY A 350 65.47 30.86 -5.60
N GLY A 351 66.41 31.21 -4.71
CA GLY A 351 66.28 32.30 -3.72
C GLY A 351 66.55 33.71 -4.28
N PRO A 352 66.81 34.75 -3.44
CA PRO A 352 66.70 34.87 -1.98
C PRO A 352 65.71 35.99 -1.53
N GLU A 353 65.46 36.03 -0.21
CA GLU A 353 64.81 37.10 0.58
C GLU A 353 63.33 37.47 0.32
N GLY A 354 62.50 37.15 1.32
CA GLY A 354 61.47 38.07 1.79
C GLY A 354 60.02 37.81 1.36
N ALA A 355 59.36 36.81 1.96
CA ALA A 355 57.98 36.92 2.49
C ALA A 355 57.55 35.57 3.09
N ALA A 356 57.14 35.58 4.35
CA ALA A 356 56.88 34.41 5.16
C ALA A 356 55.60 33.63 4.74
N PRO A 357 55.66 32.29 4.55
CA PRO A 357 54.48 31.45 4.41
C PRO A 357 53.93 31.04 5.79
N GLY A 358 53.72 32.01 6.69
CA GLY A 358 53.44 31.76 8.11
C GLY A 358 51.96 31.62 8.49
N GLU A 359 51.05 32.34 7.84
CA GLU A 359 49.68 32.49 8.35
C GLU A 359 48.72 31.40 7.86
N VAL A 360 48.83 30.96 6.60
CA VAL A 360 47.95 29.91 6.05
C VAL A 360 48.25 28.54 6.67
N ALA A 361 49.50 28.23 6.99
CA ALA A 361 49.85 26.97 7.64
C ALA A 361 49.36 26.91 9.11
N GLN A 362 49.33 28.05 9.81
CA GLN A 362 48.81 28.15 11.18
C GLN A 362 47.29 28.03 11.24
N GLU A 363 46.57 28.62 10.28
CA GLU A 363 45.11 28.60 10.27
C GLU A 363 44.55 27.18 10.04
N TRP A 364 45.16 26.43 9.12
CA TRP A 364 44.78 25.03 8.86
C TRP A 364 45.29 24.05 9.93
N GLY A 365 46.43 24.32 10.56
CA GLY A 365 46.92 23.56 11.73
C GLY A 365 46.01 23.72 12.95
N SER A 366 45.40 24.89 13.12
CA SER A 366 44.48 25.19 14.22
C SER A 366 43.14 24.46 14.06
N ILE A 367 42.64 24.34 12.82
CA ILE A 367 41.43 23.57 12.49
C ILE A 367 41.65 22.07 12.71
N LEU A 368 42.84 21.55 12.35
CA LEU A 368 43.23 20.15 12.61
C LEU A 368 43.40 19.85 14.11
N ALA A 369 43.94 20.80 14.89
CA ALA A 369 44.08 20.66 16.34
C ALA A 369 42.72 20.70 17.07
N ALA A 370 41.77 21.51 16.59
CA ALA A 370 40.41 21.59 17.14
C ALA A 370 39.59 20.30 16.90
N TRP A 371 39.89 19.55 15.84
CA TRP A 371 39.21 18.28 15.52
C TRP A 371 39.85 17.04 16.16
N HIS A 372 41.16 17.07 16.46
CA HIS A 372 41.90 15.94 17.04
C HIS A 372 42.14 16.02 18.56
N ALA A 373 41.72 17.09 19.25
CA ALA A 373 41.87 17.19 20.69
C ALA A 373 40.97 16.18 21.44
N PRO A 374 41.52 15.24 22.22
CA PRO A 374 40.72 14.36 23.07
C PRO A 374 40.30 15.12 24.32
N GLY A 375 39.11 15.72 24.28
CA GLY A 375 38.40 16.14 25.49
C GLY A 375 37.77 17.53 25.44
N GLU A 376 36.49 17.58 25.08
CA GLU A 376 35.53 18.43 25.78
C GLU A 376 34.15 17.76 25.83
N CYS A 377 34.15 16.54 26.38
CA CYS A 377 32.98 15.92 26.96
C CYS A 377 32.59 16.68 28.24
N ARG A 378 32.01 17.89 28.12
CA ARG A 378 31.37 18.56 29.26
C ARG A 378 30.32 19.63 28.91
N ARG A 379 29.43 19.36 27.96
CA ARG A 379 28.05 19.89 27.98
C ARG A 379 27.03 18.82 27.53
N ARG A 380 27.05 17.66 28.18
CA ARG A 380 25.91 16.74 28.27
C ARG A 380 25.41 16.71 29.71
N LYS A 381 24.70 17.76 30.11
CA LYS A 381 23.78 17.76 31.27
C LYS A 381 22.63 18.71 30.98
N GLN A 382 21.83 18.35 29.99
CA GLN A 382 20.38 18.59 29.95
C GLN A 382 19.84 17.81 28.75
N LEU A 383 18.70 17.16 28.95
CA LEU A 383 18.07 16.14 28.09
C LEU A 383 18.66 14.74 28.32
N GLY A 384 18.11 14.09 29.35
CA GLY A 384 18.25 12.66 29.57
C GLY A 384 17.41 11.83 28.61
N TRP A 385 17.32 10.53 28.93
CA TRP A 385 16.63 9.44 28.21
C TRP A 385 17.50 8.86 27.06
N PHE A 386 17.81 7.57 26.93
CA PHE A 386 17.35 6.32 27.58
C PHE A 386 18.48 5.29 27.51
N ARG A 387 18.62 4.47 28.55
CA ARG A 387 19.45 3.26 28.61
C ARG A 387 18.49 2.09 28.41
N LEU A 388 18.68 1.27 27.37
CA LEU A 388 18.01 -0.03 27.30
C LEU A 388 19.04 -1.11 26.98
N TYR A 389 18.84 -2.20 27.73
CA TYR A 389 19.47 -3.50 27.64
C TYR A 389 19.15 -4.20 26.33
#